data_AF-A0A6N8SER3-F1
#
_entry.id   AF-A0A6N8SER3-F1
#
_cell.length_a   1.000
_cell.length_b   1.000
_cell.length_c   1.000
_cell.angle_alpha   90.00
_cell.angle_beta   90.00
_cell.angle_gamma   90.00
#
_symmetry.space_group_name_H-M   'P 1'
#
loop_
_entity.id
_entity.type
_entity.pdbx_description
1 polymer ?
#
loop_
_entity_poly.entity_id
_entity_poly.type
_entity_poly.pdbx_seq_one_letter_code
_entity_poly.pdbx_strand_id
1 'polypeptide(L)'
;MGDDLQRLSALIDRLDSTPVQGSLEARRRNKAFSRAAISRMFDGGGTFGEAAGTMPWLNGPDAVQNLRALNDDLGAQIGMVNHILDTWFKHGEPVAPHYPFRIAVILRKMKRPDLESDFLRAFGRHFISHHYGARSADLGTRMEKVLGEQVCDELWLASEALEERPVAARGVRKLGVFPLHSAPVAGSATARNFTFEFLCKRCGGRNINVPDGPDDGDMVTCSSCTLAFGPFPVLKEYCNWLALEKIKDDEMEGIR
;
A
#
# COMPACT_ATOMS: atom_id res chain seq x y z
N MET A 1 27.99 9.52 -9.41
CA MET A 1 27.64 10.10 -8.10
C MET A 1 27.03 11.49 -8.18
N GLY A 2 27.67 12.49 -8.81
CA GLY A 2 27.03 13.81 -8.99
C GLY A 2 25.70 13.73 -9.77
N ASP A 3 25.68 12.96 -10.86
CA ASP A 3 24.47 12.68 -11.66
C ASP A 3 23.39 11.96 -10.84
N ASP A 4 23.75 10.94 -10.05
CA ASP A 4 22.78 10.19 -9.23
C ASP A 4 22.08 11.04 -8.17
N LEU A 5 22.81 11.98 -7.57
CA LEU A 5 22.22 12.92 -6.60
C LEU A 5 21.26 13.91 -7.28
N GLN A 6 21.59 14.38 -8.48
CA GLN A 6 20.69 15.22 -9.26
C GLN A 6 19.42 14.46 -9.66
N ARG A 7 19.55 13.19 -10.06
CA ARG A 7 18.41 12.31 -10.34
C ARG A 7 17.55 12.07 -9.09
N LEU A 8 18.16 11.96 -7.92
CA LEU A 8 17.41 11.82 -6.66
C LEU A 8 16.61 13.10 -6.36
N SER A 9 17.22 14.28 -6.48
CA SER A 9 16.51 15.54 -6.32
C SER A 9 15.33 15.63 -7.27
N ALA A 10 15.50 15.28 -8.55
CA ALA A 10 14.40 15.25 -9.51
C ALA A 10 13.28 14.25 -9.14
N LEU A 11 13.63 13.10 -8.55
CA LEU A 11 12.65 12.14 -8.03
C LEU A 11 11.87 12.73 -6.84
N ILE A 12 12.55 13.42 -5.92
CA ILE A 12 11.92 14.10 -4.78
C ILE A 12 10.97 15.19 -5.28
N ASP A 13 11.42 16.06 -6.18
CA ASP A 13 10.61 17.12 -6.78
C ASP A 13 9.37 16.55 -7.49
N ARG A 14 9.53 15.43 -8.21
CA ARG A 14 8.41 14.72 -8.83
C ARG A 14 7.40 14.24 -7.78
N LEU A 15 7.86 13.61 -6.70
CA LEU A 15 6.98 13.16 -5.62
C LEU A 15 6.25 14.33 -4.97
N ASP A 16 6.92 15.44 -4.70
CA ASP A 16 6.32 16.60 -4.03
C ASP A 16 5.33 17.36 -4.92
N SER A 17 5.62 17.46 -6.22
CA SER A 17 4.75 18.12 -7.20
C SER A 17 3.57 17.25 -7.64
N THR A 18 3.67 15.92 -7.53
CA THR A 18 2.60 15.02 -7.96
C THR A 18 1.46 14.98 -6.93
N PRO A 19 0.19 15.21 -7.32
CA PRO A 19 -0.95 15.03 -6.43
C PRO A 19 -1.03 13.60 -5.89
N VAL A 20 -1.31 13.46 -4.60
CA VAL A 20 -1.48 12.14 -3.97
C VAL A 20 -2.80 11.52 -4.47
N GLN A 21 -2.76 10.23 -4.79
CA GLN A 21 -3.93 9.48 -5.25
C GLN A 21 -4.55 8.67 -4.09
N GLY A 22 -5.87 8.57 -4.06
CA GLY A 22 -6.59 7.75 -3.09
C GLY A 22 -6.44 6.25 -3.38
N SER A 23 -6.27 5.44 -2.33
CA SER A 23 -6.03 3.99 -2.44
C SER A 23 -7.18 3.23 -3.12
N LEU A 24 -8.43 3.65 -2.91
CA LEU A 24 -9.61 3.02 -3.50
C LEU A 24 -9.66 3.19 -5.03
N GLU A 25 -9.40 4.41 -5.51
CA GLU A 25 -9.38 4.71 -6.93
C GLU A 25 -8.22 3.99 -7.63
N ALA A 26 -7.03 4.00 -7.02
CA ALA A 26 -5.89 3.23 -7.49
C ALA A 26 -6.21 1.73 -7.57
N ARG A 27 -6.86 1.16 -6.54
CA ARG A 27 -7.31 -0.24 -6.56
C ARG A 27 -8.28 -0.54 -7.70
N ARG A 28 -9.25 0.34 -7.96
CA ARG A 28 -10.20 0.20 -9.08
C ARG A 28 -9.47 0.21 -10.43
N ARG A 29 -8.53 1.14 -10.63
CA ARG A 29 -7.67 1.16 -11.83
C ARG A 29 -6.84 -0.11 -11.97
N ASN A 30 -6.25 -0.59 -10.88
CA ASN A 30 -5.38 -1.77 -10.90
C ASN A 30 -6.17 -3.03 -11.24
N LYS A 31 -7.39 -3.14 -10.72
CA LYS A 31 -8.32 -4.22 -11.05
C LYS A 31 -8.64 -4.24 -12.55
N ALA A 32 -8.98 -3.08 -13.13
CA ALA A 32 -9.24 -2.96 -14.56
C ALA A 32 -8.00 -3.29 -15.41
N PHE A 33 -6.83 -2.78 -15.01
CA PHE A 33 -5.56 -3.05 -15.67
C PHE A 33 -5.19 -4.54 -15.62
N SER A 34 -5.26 -5.16 -14.45
CA SER A 34 -4.95 -6.59 -14.25
C SER A 34 -5.87 -7.48 -15.09
N ARG A 35 -7.16 -7.15 -15.21
CA ARG A 35 -8.09 -7.86 -16.09
C ARG A 35 -7.68 -7.77 -17.55
N ALA A 36 -7.33 -6.58 -18.01
CA ALA A 36 -6.87 -6.39 -19.39
C ALA A 36 -5.56 -7.14 -19.66
N ALA A 37 -4.64 -7.15 -18.70
CA ALA A 37 -3.39 -7.91 -18.78
C ALA A 37 -3.65 -9.43 -18.82
N ILE A 38 -4.55 -9.95 -17.98
CA ILE A 38 -4.94 -11.37 -17.98
C ILE A 38 -5.58 -11.76 -19.31
N SER A 39 -6.46 -10.94 -19.87
CA SER A 39 -7.04 -11.20 -21.21
C SER A 39 -5.94 -11.32 -22.26
N ARG A 40 -5.04 -10.33 -22.33
CA ARG A 40 -3.90 -10.36 -23.27
C ARG A 40 -3.00 -11.57 -23.06
N MET A 41 -2.80 -12.00 -21.83
CA MET A 41 -2.02 -13.19 -21.49
C MET A 41 -2.64 -14.46 -22.09
N PHE A 42 -3.95 -14.64 -21.96
CA PHE A 42 -4.66 -15.78 -22.54
C PHE A 42 -4.76 -15.70 -24.06
N ASP A 43 -5.00 -14.52 -24.61
CA ASP A 43 -5.12 -14.32 -26.06
C ASP A 43 -3.76 -14.47 -26.79
N GLY A 44 -2.67 -14.03 -26.15
CA GLY A 44 -1.33 -13.97 -26.73
C GLY A 44 -0.39 -15.11 -26.35
N GLY A 45 -0.75 -15.96 -25.39
CA GLY A 45 0.07 -17.09 -24.94
C GLY A 45 1.36 -16.72 -24.18
N GLY A 46 1.40 -15.54 -23.56
CA GLY A 46 2.57 -15.03 -22.83
C GLY A 46 2.46 -15.14 -21.30
N THR A 47 3.42 -14.55 -20.60
CA THR A 47 3.41 -14.37 -19.15
C THR A 47 2.59 -13.14 -18.74
N PHE A 48 2.14 -13.08 -17.48
CA PHE A 48 1.49 -11.87 -16.96
C PHE A 48 2.40 -10.64 -17.06
N GLY A 49 3.71 -10.80 -16.82
CA GLY A 49 4.68 -9.71 -16.92
C GLY A 49 4.73 -9.09 -18.31
N GLU A 50 4.81 -9.93 -19.35
CA GLU A 50 4.78 -9.48 -20.74
C GLU A 50 3.44 -8.79 -21.07
N ALA A 51 2.32 -9.38 -20.62
CA ALA A 51 0.99 -8.83 -20.86
C ALA A 51 0.72 -7.52 -20.10
N ALA A 52 1.33 -7.34 -18.93
CA ALA A 52 1.30 -6.12 -18.13
C ALA A 52 2.32 -5.08 -18.60
N GLY A 53 3.23 -5.43 -19.51
CA GLY A 53 4.29 -4.53 -19.97
C GLY A 53 5.34 -4.24 -18.89
N THR A 54 5.60 -5.21 -18.00
CA THR A 54 6.68 -5.11 -17.01
C THR A 54 8.04 -5.06 -17.70
N MET A 55 9.07 -4.60 -16.98
CA MET A 55 10.41 -4.48 -17.55
C MET A 55 10.94 -5.86 -18.04
N PRO A 56 11.37 -5.98 -19.31
CA PRO A 56 11.75 -7.26 -19.91
C PRO A 56 12.80 -8.06 -19.13
N TRP A 57 13.76 -7.37 -18.52
CA TRP A 57 14.86 -8.01 -17.78
C TRP A 57 14.42 -8.63 -16.44
N LEU A 58 13.20 -8.35 -15.97
CA LEU A 58 12.59 -9.03 -14.81
C LEU A 58 11.94 -10.37 -15.17
N ASN A 59 11.72 -10.63 -16.46
CA ASN A 59 11.01 -11.83 -16.95
C ASN A 59 11.96 -12.93 -17.45
N GLY A 60 13.28 -12.77 -17.28
CA GLY A 60 14.32 -13.70 -17.76
C GLY A 60 14.96 -14.58 -16.67
N PRO A 61 15.71 -15.63 -17.06
CA PRO A 61 16.37 -16.56 -16.12
C PRO A 61 17.39 -15.88 -15.19
N ASP A 62 17.96 -14.75 -15.63
CA ASP A 62 18.95 -13.97 -14.87
C ASP A 62 18.33 -12.89 -13.97
N ALA A 63 17.00 -12.82 -13.86
CA ALA A 63 16.31 -11.77 -13.10
C ALA A 63 16.83 -11.64 -11.66
N VAL A 64 17.16 -12.76 -11.01
CA VAL A 64 17.70 -12.76 -9.63
C VAL A 64 19.10 -12.16 -9.57
N GLN A 65 20.01 -12.48 -10.50
CA GLN A 65 21.34 -11.84 -10.53
C GLN A 65 21.22 -10.35 -10.85
N ASN A 66 20.36 -9.99 -11.81
CA ASN A 66 20.10 -8.61 -12.19
C ASN A 66 19.59 -7.80 -10.98
N LEU A 67 18.62 -8.33 -10.24
CA LEU A 67 18.12 -7.70 -9.00
C LEU A 67 19.18 -7.53 -7.92
N ARG A 68 20.13 -8.48 -7.79
CA ARG A 68 21.22 -8.36 -6.82
C ARG A 68 22.22 -7.27 -7.20
N ALA A 69 22.56 -7.15 -8.49
CA ALA A 69 23.47 -6.13 -8.99
C ALA A 69 22.95 -4.71 -8.71
N LEU A 70 21.63 -4.52 -8.73
CA LEU A 70 20.99 -3.23 -8.48
C LEU A 70 21.07 -2.76 -7.02
N ASN A 71 21.32 -3.64 -6.06
CA ASN A 71 21.08 -3.34 -4.64
C ASN A 71 21.90 -2.15 -4.10
N ASP A 72 23.09 -1.90 -4.61
CA ASP A 72 23.97 -0.79 -4.16
C ASP A 72 24.16 0.29 -5.25
N ASP A 73 23.38 0.24 -6.33
CA ASP A 73 23.38 1.26 -7.41
C ASP A 73 22.25 2.28 -7.18
N LEU A 74 22.61 3.48 -6.73
CA LEU A 74 21.62 4.53 -6.46
C LEU A 74 20.83 4.92 -7.71
N GLY A 75 21.51 5.14 -8.84
CA GLY A 75 20.88 5.57 -10.08
C GLY A 75 19.88 4.54 -10.61
N ALA A 76 20.21 3.26 -10.49
CA ALA A 76 19.33 2.19 -10.90
C ALA A 76 18.12 2.03 -9.96
N GLN A 77 18.31 2.17 -8.64
CA GLN A 77 17.20 2.18 -7.68
C GLN A 77 16.24 3.36 -7.92
N ILE A 78 16.76 4.55 -8.25
CA ILE A 78 15.96 5.73 -8.64
C ILE A 78 15.17 5.44 -9.92
N GLY A 79 15.79 4.79 -10.91
CA GLY A 79 15.12 4.35 -12.13
C GLY A 79 13.94 3.41 -11.85
N MET A 80 14.15 2.44 -10.95
CA MET A 80 13.09 1.52 -10.52
C MET A 80 11.93 2.24 -9.85
N VAL A 81 12.22 3.16 -8.92
CA VAL A 81 11.16 3.92 -8.25
C VAL A 81 10.39 4.77 -9.26
N ASN A 82 11.06 5.46 -10.20
CA ASN A 82 10.37 6.23 -11.23
C ASN A 82 9.42 5.39 -12.09
N HIS A 83 9.88 4.20 -12.51
CA HIS A 83 9.04 3.26 -13.26
C HIS A 83 7.81 2.84 -12.43
N ILE A 84 7.99 2.53 -11.15
CA ILE A 84 6.90 2.15 -10.26
C ILE A 84 5.94 3.32 -10.02
N LEU A 85 6.43 4.56 -9.96
CA LEU A 85 5.56 5.73 -9.89
C LEU A 85 4.73 5.87 -11.16
N ASP A 86 5.32 5.65 -12.34
CA ASP A 86 4.57 5.68 -13.61
C ASP A 86 3.44 4.64 -13.61
N THR A 87 3.71 3.41 -13.16
CA THR A 87 2.68 2.36 -13.10
C THR A 87 1.65 2.63 -11.99
N TRP A 88 2.05 3.13 -10.83
CA TRP A 88 1.11 3.53 -9.78
C TRP A 88 0.17 4.64 -10.25
N PHE A 89 0.69 5.74 -10.78
CA PHE A 89 -0.15 6.87 -11.14
C PHE A 89 -1.07 6.56 -12.33
N LYS A 90 -0.64 5.67 -13.24
CA LYS A 90 -1.39 5.28 -14.43
C LYS A 90 -2.36 4.12 -14.18
N HIS A 91 -1.93 3.11 -13.43
CA HIS A 91 -2.63 1.84 -13.28
C HIS A 91 -3.01 1.51 -11.84
N GLY A 92 -2.50 2.24 -10.85
CA GLY A 92 -2.73 1.94 -9.43
C GLY A 92 -2.02 0.69 -8.93
N GLU A 93 -0.99 0.24 -9.64
CA GLU A 93 -0.20 -0.94 -9.29
C GLU A 93 0.56 -0.73 -7.97
N PRO A 94 0.43 -1.62 -6.97
CA PRO A 94 1.08 -1.46 -5.68
C PRO A 94 2.59 -1.22 -5.78
N VAL A 95 3.06 -0.23 -5.03
CA VAL A 95 4.48 0.13 -5.02
C VAL A 95 5.28 -0.88 -4.21
N ALA A 96 6.25 -1.53 -4.86
CA ALA A 96 7.15 -2.47 -4.18
C ALA A 96 8.05 -1.71 -3.18
N PRO A 97 8.02 -2.05 -1.87
CA PRO A 97 8.74 -1.31 -0.82
C PRO A 97 10.27 -1.50 -0.87
N HIS A 98 10.76 -2.51 -1.61
CA HIS A 98 12.18 -2.87 -1.63
C HIS A 98 13.05 -1.74 -2.20
N TYR A 99 12.70 -1.20 -3.36
CA TYR A 99 13.50 -0.17 -4.03
C TYR A 99 13.62 1.15 -3.24
N PRO A 100 12.53 1.75 -2.72
CA PRO A 100 12.64 2.94 -1.87
C PRO A 100 13.42 2.66 -0.58
N PHE A 101 13.28 1.46 0.00
CA PHE A 101 14.10 1.06 1.15
C PHE A 101 15.60 0.98 0.80
N ARG A 102 15.96 0.47 -0.38
CA ARG A 102 17.36 0.45 -0.84
C ARG A 102 17.92 1.85 -1.04
N ILE A 103 17.15 2.79 -1.60
CA ILE A 103 17.55 4.21 -1.71
C ILE A 103 17.92 4.75 -0.32
N ALA A 104 17.06 4.57 0.68
CA ALA A 104 17.33 5.02 2.06
C ALA A 104 18.61 4.38 2.64
N VAL A 105 18.81 3.07 2.44
CA VAL A 105 20.03 2.36 2.88
C VAL A 105 21.29 2.93 2.20
N ILE A 106 21.24 3.20 0.89
CA ILE A 106 22.37 3.77 0.14
C ILE A 106 22.69 5.18 0.64
N LEU A 107 21.70 6.05 0.81
CA LEU A 107 21.89 7.42 1.31
C LEU A 107 22.51 7.45 2.71
N ARG A 108 22.09 6.53 3.58
CA ARG A 108 22.71 6.34 4.90
C ARG A 108 24.19 5.95 4.79
N LYS A 109 24.52 4.98 3.92
CA LYS A 109 25.92 4.57 3.69
C LYS A 109 26.77 5.73 3.15
N MET A 110 26.17 6.58 2.31
CA MET A 110 26.78 7.80 1.77
C MET A 110 26.85 8.96 2.79
N LYS A 111 26.32 8.76 4.01
CA LYS A 111 26.23 9.80 5.07
C LYS A 111 25.49 11.06 4.58
N ARG A 112 24.38 10.87 3.87
CA ARG A 112 23.47 11.93 3.39
C ARG A 112 22.12 11.88 4.12
N PRO A 113 22.07 12.18 5.43
CA PRO A 113 20.83 12.12 6.21
C PRO A 113 19.80 13.17 5.79
N ASP A 114 20.26 14.30 5.22
CA ASP A 114 19.44 15.33 4.60
C ASP A 114 18.59 14.75 3.47
N LEU A 115 19.24 14.17 2.47
CA LEU A 115 18.55 13.61 1.31
C LEU A 115 17.71 12.37 1.66
N GLU A 116 18.15 11.59 2.64
CA GLU A 116 17.36 10.46 3.12
C GLU A 116 16.04 10.93 3.75
N SER A 117 16.09 11.96 4.59
CA SER A 117 14.90 12.56 5.19
C SER A 117 13.95 13.12 4.13
N ASP A 118 14.48 13.92 3.19
CA ASP A 118 13.68 14.54 2.14
C ASP A 118 13.01 13.48 1.25
N PHE A 119 13.77 12.47 0.85
CA PHE A 119 13.23 11.33 0.09
C PHE A 119 12.14 10.57 0.83
N LEU A 120 12.39 10.19 2.09
CA LEU A 120 11.41 9.42 2.87
C LEU A 120 10.14 10.21 3.15
N ARG A 121 10.24 11.53 3.35
CA ARG A 121 9.09 12.41 3.53
C ARG A 121 8.26 12.50 2.25
N ALA A 122 8.90 12.79 1.12
CA ALA A 122 8.24 12.91 -0.17
C ALA A 122 7.60 11.57 -0.59
N PHE A 123 8.28 10.45 -0.38
CA PHE A 123 7.75 9.12 -0.66
C PHE A 123 6.62 8.73 0.32
N GLY A 124 6.78 9.00 1.61
CA GLY A 124 5.81 8.68 2.66
C GLY A 124 4.46 9.37 2.44
N ARG A 125 4.46 10.61 1.95
CA ARG A 125 3.24 11.35 1.57
C ARG A 125 2.31 10.54 0.65
N HIS A 126 2.86 9.72 -0.23
CA HIS A 126 2.09 8.91 -1.18
C HIS A 126 1.78 7.51 -0.64
N PHE A 127 2.74 6.88 0.03
CA PHE A 127 2.69 5.42 0.22
C PHE A 127 2.71 4.96 1.66
N ILE A 128 2.79 5.86 2.64
CA ILE A 128 2.90 5.47 4.06
C ILE A 128 1.74 4.58 4.51
N SER A 129 0.53 4.83 4.01
CA SER A 129 -0.67 4.07 4.36
C SER A 129 -0.85 2.76 3.57
N HIS A 130 -0.02 2.56 2.54
CA HIS A 130 -0.11 1.47 1.55
C HIS A 130 0.89 0.34 1.82
N HIS A 131 1.52 0.37 2.99
CA HIS A 131 2.56 -0.54 3.40
C HIS A 131 2.01 -1.91 3.82
N TYR A 132 2.08 -2.89 2.91
CA TYR A 132 1.67 -4.27 3.15
C TYR A 132 2.87 -5.23 3.15
N GLY A 133 3.12 -5.88 4.28
CA GLY A 133 4.14 -6.94 4.42
C GLY A 133 5.43 -6.51 5.13
N ALA A 134 6.31 -7.49 5.42
CA ALA A 134 7.49 -7.30 6.27
C ALA A 134 8.45 -6.21 5.78
N ARG A 135 8.68 -6.12 4.46
CA ARG A 135 9.55 -5.07 3.88
C ARG A 135 8.94 -3.68 3.93
N SER A 136 7.62 -3.58 3.89
CA SER A 136 6.95 -2.30 4.12
C SER A 136 7.05 -1.89 5.59
N ALA A 137 7.05 -2.84 6.52
CA ALA A 137 7.30 -2.57 7.94
C ALA A 137 8.74 -2.07 8.20
N ASP A 138 9.74 -2.64 7.51
CA ASP A 138 11.13 -2.16 7.57
C ASP A 138 11.23 -0.68 7.12
N LEU A 139 10.56 -0.34 6.01
CA LEU A 139 10.53 1.03 5.49
C LEU A 139 9.78 1.98 6.43
N GLY A 140 8.62 1.58 6.97
CA GLY A 140 7.88 2.37 7.95
C GLY A 140 8.69 2.62 9.22
N THR A 141 9.35 1.59 9.75
CA THR A 141 10.26 1.72 10.91
C THR A 141 11.41 2.68 10.60
N ARG A 142 11.95 2.63 9.37
CA ARG A 142 12.99 3.57 8.94
C ARG A 142 12.48 5.00 8.87
N MET A 143 11.27 5.21 8.33
CA MET A 143 10.62 6.52 8.29
C MET A 143 10.42 7.08 9.70
N GLU A 144 9.85 6.31 10.62
CA GLU A 144 9.68 6.73 12.03
C GLU A 144 11.02 7.12 12.66
N LYS A 145 12.08 6.34 12.40
CA LYS A 145 13.42 6.63 12.92
C LYS A 145 14.06 7.89 12.33
N VAL A 146 13.80 8.22 11.06
CA VAL A 146 14.43 9.35 10.37
C VAL A 146 13.61 10.63 10.51
N LEU A 147 12.29 10.54 10.38
CA LEU A 147 11.36 11.66 10.36
C LEU A 147 10.73 11.94 11.73
N GLY A 148 10.70 10.95 12.63
CA GLY A 148 9.97 11.00 13.89
C GLY A 148 8.52 10.49 13.75
N GLU A 149 7.98 9.95 14.85
CA GLU A 149 6.62 9.39 14.92
C GLU A 149 5.55 10.44 14.58
N GLN A 150 5.70 11.66 15.10
CA GLN A 150 4.75 12.75 14.83
C GLN A 150 4.62 13.05 13.32
N VAL A 151 5.74 13.16 12.61
CA VAL A 151 5.72 13.43 11.17
C VAL A 151 5.09 12.27 10.40
N CYS A 152 5.38 11.03 10.81
CA CYS A 152 4.76 9.85 10.21
C CYS A 152 3.25 9.83 10.42
N ASP A 153 2.77 10.23 11.61
CA ASP A 153 1.34 10.33 11.92
C ASP A 153 0.65 11.43 11.09
N GLU A 154 1.30 12.57 10.88
CA GLU A 154 0.80 13.64 10.02
C GLU A 154 0.68 13.18 8.55
N LEU A 155 1.72 12.52 8.02
CA LEU A 155 1.69 11.94 6.68
C LEU A 155 0.61 10.87 6.54
N TRP A 156 0.43 10.06 7.58
CA TRP A 156 -0.61 9.05 7.64
C TRP A 156 -2.00 9.66 7.54
N LEU A 157 -2.29 10.67 8.37
CA LEU A 157 -3.56 11.35 8.40
C LEU A 157 -3.86 12.06 7.08
N ALA A 158 -2.85 12.69 6.47
CA ALA A 158 -2.96 13.30 5.15
C ALA A 158 -3.31 12.26 4.07
N SER A 159 -2.68 11.08 4.11
CA SER A 159 -2.98 9.98 3.19
C SER A 159 -4.40 9.42 3.41
N GLU A 160 -4.83 9.24 4.66
CA GLU A 160 -6.18 8.76 4.98
C GLU A 160 -7.28 9.76 4.64
N ALA A 161 -7.01 11.06 4.71
CA ALA A 161 -7.96 12.10 4.31
C ALA A 161 -8.34 12.03 2.82
N LEU A 162 -7.50 11.39 2.00
CA LEU A 162 -7.73 11.15 0.58
C LEU A 162 -8.46 9.83 0.31
N GLU A 163 -8.58 8.97 1.31
CA GLU A 163 -9.43 7.80 1.17
C GLU A 163 -10.89 8.24 1.31
N GLU A 164 -11.74 7.80 0.38
CA GLU A 164 -13.19 8.00 0.41
C GLU A 164 -13.83 7.14 1.51
N ARG A 165 -13.36 7.26 2.75
CA ARG A 165 -13.95 6.59 3.91
C ARG A 165 -15.15 7.40 4.41
N PRO A 166 -16.25 6.74 4.80
CA PRO A 166 -17.33 7.43 5.49
C PRO A 166 -16.79 8.07 6.77
N VAL A 167 -17.33 9.23 7.16
CA VAL A 167 -16.89 10.01 8.32
C VAL A 167 -16.79 9.13 9.57
N ALA A 168 -17.76 8.22 9.73
CA ALA A 168 -17.85 7.31 10.86
C ALA A 168 -16.68 6.31 10.93
N ALA A 169 -16.07 5.95 9.79
CA ALA A 169 -14.91 5.06 9.71
C ALA A 169 -13.54 5.76 9.93
N ARG A 170 -13.51 7.10 10.02
CA ARG A 170 -12.25 7.86 10.21
C ARG A 170 -11.62 7.66 11.58
N GLY A 171 -12.35 7.04 12.51
CA GLY A 171 -11.82 6.65 13.82
C GLY A 171 -10.91 5.43 13.79
N VAL A 172 -10.93 4.63 12.71
CA VAL A 172 -10.04 3.47 12.55
C VAL A 172 -8.72 3.92 11.91
N ARG A 173 -7.63 3.84 12.67
CA ARG A 173 -6.28 4.26 12.24
C ARG A 173 -5.32 3.11 12.23
N LYS A 174 -4.31 3.17 11.35
CA LYS A 174 -3.18 2.22 11.30
C LYS A 174 -3.61 0.74 11.23
N LEU A 175 -4.81 0.46 10.74
CA LEU A 175 -5.37 -0.87 10.52
C LEU A 175 -5.75 -1.05 9.05
N GLY A 176 -5.19 -2.07 8.41
CA GLY A 176 -5.68 -2.58 7.14
C GLY A 176 -6.85 -3.53 7.39
N VAL A 177 -7.94 -3.34 6.65
CA VAL A 177 -9.13 -4.20 6.72
C VAL A 177 -9.44 -4.66 5.31
N PHE A 178 -9.51 -5.97 5.09
CA PHE A 178 -9.70 -6.55 3.77
C PHE A 178 -10.87 -7.53 3.79
N PRO A 179 -11.95 -7.29 3.02
CA PRO A 179 -12.98 -8.29 2.83
C PRO A 179 -12.41 -9.45 2.00
N LEU A 180 -12.36 -10.65 2.58
CA LEU A 180 -11.84 -11.84 1.91
C LEU A 180 -12.94 -12.60 1.17
N HIS A 181 -13.98 -13.00 1.89
CA HIS A 181 -15.03 -13.89 1.39
C HIS A 181 -16.40 -13.37 1.85
N SER A 182 -17.43 -13.61 1.05
CA SER A 182 -18.82 -13.40 1.45
C SER A 182 -19.65 -14.67 1.26
N ALA A 183 -20.53 -14.96 2.20
CA ALA A 183 -21.46 -16.09 2.15
C ALA A 183 -22.90 -15.59 2.35
N PRO A 184 -23.90 -16.12 1.61
CA PRO A 184 -25.29 -15.75 1.83
C PRO A 184 -25.75 -16.18 3.23
N VAL A 185 -26.61 -15.37 3.86
CA VAL A 185 -27.24 -15.72 5.14
C VAL A 185 -28.45 -16.60 4.88
N ALA A 186 -28.55 -17.73 5.59
CA ALA A 186 -29.69 -18.64 5.44
C ALA A 186 -31.01 -17.93 5.71
N GLY A 187 -31.99 -18.09 4.81
CA GLY A 187 -33.31 -17.45 4.91
C GLY A 187 -33.35 -15.99 4.46
N SER A 188 -32.25 -15.42 3.95
CA SER A 188 -32.23 -14.08 3.37
C SER A 188 -31.76 -14.10 1.92
N ALA A 189 -32.48 -13.39 1.05
CA ALA A 189 -32.10 -13.22 -0.35
C ALA A 189 -30.99 -12.18 -0.55
N THR A 190 -30.82 -11.25 0.41
CA THR A 190 -29.96 -10.07 0.24
C THR A 190 -28.86 -9.97 1.29
N ALA A 191 -29.00 -10.64 2.45
CA ALA A 191 -28.00 -10.58 3.51
C ALA A 191 -26.81 -11.51 3.22
N ARG A 192 -25.60 -11.02 3.49
CA ARG A 192 -24.35 -11.77 3.35
C ARG A 192 -23.48 -11.60 4.59
N ASN A 193 -22.86 -12.69 5.03
CA ASN A 193 -21.80 -12.68 6.03
C ASN A 193 -20.46 -12.44 5.35
N PHE A 194 -19.65 -11.53 5.88
CA PHE A 194 -18.31 -11.25 5.38
C PHE A 194 -17.25 -11.73 6.37
N THR A 195 -16.21 -12.35 5.83
CA THR A 195 -14.97 -12.62 6.57
C THR A 195 -13.95 -11.56 6.21
N PHE A 196 -13.37 -10.93 7.23
CA PHE A 196 -12.34 -9.91 7.07
C PHE A 196 -10.97 -10.42 7.52
N GLU A 197 -9.95 -9.96 6.81
CA GLU A 197 -8.58 -10.01 7.28
C GLU A 197 -8.17 -8.64 7.82
N PHE A 198 -7.41 -8.66 8.90
CA PHE A 198 -6.89 -7.48 9.57
C PHE A 198 -5.37 -7.45 9.47
N LEU A 199 -4.81 -6.25 9.34
CA LEU A 199 -3.36 -6.03 9.33
C LEU A 199 -3.01 -4.79 10.13
N CYS A 200 -2.29 -4.95 11.23
CA CYS A 200 -1.67 -3.85 11.93
C CYS A 200 -0.62 -3.20 11.02
N LYS A 201 -0.87 -1.98 10.58
CA LYS A 201 0.04 -1.31 9.64
C LYS A 201 1.31 -0.77 10.31
N ARG A 202 1.41 -0.83 11.64
CA ARG A 202 2.64 -0.54 12.41
C ARG A 202 3.59 -1.73 12.43
N CYS A 203 3.13 -2.89 12.90
CA CYS A 203 4.01 -4.06 13.12
C CYS A 203 3.83 -5.20 12.11
N GLY A 204 2.82 -5.14 11.24
CA GLY A 204 2.48 -6.21 10.30
C GLY A 204 1.72 -7.40 10.91
N GLY A 205 1.38 -7.35 12.20
CA GLY A 205 0.60 -8.41 12.86
C GLY A 205 -0.82 -8.51 12.27
N ARG A 206 -1.34 -9.74 12.14
CA ARG A 206 -2.68 -10.01 11.57
C ARG A 206 -3.79 -10.24 12.59
N ASN A 207 -3.41 -10.40 13.86
CA ASN A 207 -4.36 -10.62 14.94
C ASN A 207 -4.68 -9.29 15.62
N ILE A 208 -5.97 -9.10 15.87
CA ILE A 208 -6.51 -7.98 16.64
C ILE A 208 -7.18 -8.53 17.90
N ASN A 209 -7.09 -7.77 18.98
CA ASN A 209 -7.89 -8.01 20.16
C ASN A 209 -9.16 -7.17 20.03
N VAL A 210 -10.29 -7.84 19.94
CA VAL A 210 -11.61 -7.24 20.02
C VAL A 210 -12.05 -7.33 21.49
N PRO A 211 -12.57 -6.25 22.08
CA PRO A 211 -13.09 -6.30 23.43
C PRO A 211 -14.30 -7.26 23.51
N ASP A 212 -14.27 -8.19 24.47
CA ASP A 212 -15.37 -9.13 24.77
C ASP A 212 -16.35 -8.57 25.81
N GLY A 213 -16.33 -7.25 26.03
CA GLY A 213 -17.17 -6.56 27.01
C GLY A 213 -18.61 -6.35 26.52
N PRO A 214 -19.56 -6.10 27.44
CA PRO A 214 -20.92 -5.70 27.09
C PRO A 214 -20.99 -4.28 26.50
N ASP A 215 -19.95 -3.47 26.74
CA ASP A 215 -19.81 -2.13 26.18
C ASP A 215 -18.98 -2.20 24.90
N ASP A 216 -19.64 -1.94 23.77
CA ASP A 216 -18.97 -1.85 22.48
C ASP A 216 -17.95 -0.68 22.44
N GLY A 217 -17.95 0.26 23.39
CA GLY A 217 -17.08 1.44 23.40
C GLY A 217 -15.56 1.18 23.49
N ASP A 218 -15.15 -0.04 23.83
CA ASP A 218 -13.76 -0.40 24.05
C ASP A 218 -12.90 -0.36 22.76
N MET A 219 -11.60 -0.11 22.96
CA MET A 219 -10.63 0.02 21.86
C MET A 219 -10.23 -1.33 21.30
N VAL A 220 -10.32 -1.47 19.98
CA VAL A 220 -9.70 -2.58 19.26
C VAL A 220 -8.19 -2.34 19.20
N THR A 221 -7.39 -3.35 19.55
CA THR A 221 -5.93 -3.22 19.60
C THR A 221 -5.22 -4.31 18.79
N CYS A 222 -3.97 -4.07 18.41
CA CYS A 222 -3.12 -5.11 17.84
C CYS A 222 -2.72 -6.12 18.93
N SER A 223 -2.92 -7.42 18.69
CA SER A 223 -2.50 -8.45 19.65
C SER A 223 -0.98 -8.52 19.83
N SER A 224 -0.19 -8.06 18.85
CA SER A 224 1.27 -8.14 18.88
C SER A 224 1.95 -6.90 19.47
N CYS A 225 1.49 -5.70 19.12
CA CYS A 225 2.15 -4.45 19.52
C CYS A 225 1.25 -3.49 20.30
N THR A 226 0.09 -3.96 20.75
CA THR A 226 -0.91 -3.24 21.58
C THR A 226 -1.40 -1.90 21.03
N LEU A 227 -1.07 -1.58 19.78
CA LEU A 227 -1.51 -0.35 19.12
C LEU A 227 -3.02 -0.31 19.05
N ALA A 228 -3.62 0.76 19.56
CA ALA A 228 -5.06 0.99 19.48
C ALA A 228 -5.43 1.50 18.08
N PHE A 229 -6.44 0.87 17.47
CA PHE A 229 -6.92 1.21 16.13
C PHE A 229 -8.13 2.14 16.17
N GLY A 230 -8.99 2.00 17.18
CA GLY A 230 -10.23 2.76 17.34
C GLY A 230 -11.27 1.95 18.12
N PRO A 231 -12.41 2.55 18.48
CA PRO A 231 -13.51 1.84 19.14
C PRO A 231 -14.12 0.77 18.25
N PHE A 232 -14.65 -0.30 18.85
CA PHE A 232 -15.22 -1.42 18.09
C PHE A 232 -16.42 -1.06 17.18
N PRO A 233 -17.39 -0.19 17.57
CA PRO A 233 -18.46 0.29 16.71
C PRO A 233 -17.95 0.92 15.42
N VAL A 234 -16.91 1.76 15.55
CA VAL A 234 -16.29 2.46 14.42
C VAL A 234 -15.65 1.43 13.47
N LEU A 235 -15.03 0.37 14.01
CA LEU A 235 -14.52 -0.73 13.20
C LEU A 235 -15.64 -1.52 12.51
N LYS A 236 -16.74 -1.84 13.21
CA LYS A 236 -17.92 -2.51 12.64
C LYS A 236 -18.49 -1.72 11.46
N GLU A 237 -18.68 -0.41 11.63
CA GLU A 237 -19.16 0.47 10.56
C GLU A 237 -18.20 0.52 9.36
N TYR A 238 -16.90 0.58 9.62
CA TYR A 238 -15.90 0.54 8.56
C TYR A 238 -15.92 -0.78 7.78
N CYS A 239 -16.00 -1.92 8.48
CA CYS A 239 -16.17 -3.24 7.87
C CYS A 239 -17.45 -3.33 7.02
N ASN A 240 -18.58 -2.80 7.53
CA ASN A 240 -19.84 -2.78 6.79
C ASN A 240 -19.74 -1.95 5.50
N TRP A 241 -19.11 -0.78 5.56
CA TRP A 241 -18.87 0.03 4.36
C TRP A 241 -17.99 -0.72 3.34
N LEU A 242 -16.89 -1.35 3.77
CA LEU A 242 -16.03 -2.15 2.90
C LEU A 242 -16.77 -3.34 2.27
N ALA A 243 -17.66 -4.00 3.02
CA ALA A 243 -18.50 -5.07 2.50
C ALA A 243 -19.44 -4.56 1.40
N LEU A 244 -20.09 -3.41 1.60
CA LEU A 244 -20.96 -2.80 0.59
C LEU A 244 -20.19 -2.42 -0.67
N GLU A 245 -19.00 -1.83 -0.54
CA GLU A 245 -18.13 -1.55 -1.69
C GLU A 245 -17.72 -2.84 -2.41
N LYS A 246 -17.44 -3.93 -1.67
CA LYS A 246 -17.14 -5.24 -2.28
C LYS A 246 -18.34 -5.82 -3.04
N ILE A 247 -19.56 -5.66 -2.54
CA ILE A 247 -20.78 -6.10 -3.23
C ILE A 247 -20.96 -5.33 -4.55
N LYS A 248 -20.87 -4.00 -4.52
CA LYS A 248 -20.94 -3.17 -5.74
C LYS A 248 -19.90 -3.60 -6.76
N ASP A 249 -18.68 -3.83 -6.28
CA ASP A 249 -17.56 -4.28 -7.09
C ASP A 249 -17.81 -5.65 -7.75
N ASP A 250 -18.52 -6.56 -7.07
CA ASP A 250 -18.85 -7.93 -7.54
C ASP A 250 -20.08 -7.95 -8.47
N GLU A 251 -21.11 -7.17 -8.16
CA GLU A 251 -22.31 -7.02 -9.00
C GLU A 251 -21.96 -6.42 -10.36
N MET A 252 -21.07 -5.43 -10.39
CA MET A 252 -20.54 -4.91 -11.66
C MET A 252 -19.80 -5.97 -12.49
N GLU A 253 -19.34 -7.08 -11.89
CA GLU A 253 -18.72 -8.18 -12.61
C GLU A 253 -19.74 -9.18 -13.15
N GLY A 254 -20.82 -9.43 -12.41
CA GLY A 254 -21.85 -10.41 -12.76
C GLY A 254 -22.85 -9.95 -13.84
N ILE A 255 -22.83 -8.67 -14.25
CA ILE A 255 -23.71 -8.10 -15.28
C ILE A 255 -23.16 -8.33 -16.72
N ARG A 256 -22.15 -9.18 -16.92
CA ARG A 256 -21.57 -9.47 -18.24
C ARG A 256 -21.75 -10.91 -18.67
#